data_AF-A0A8T5T7N4-F1
#
_entry.id   AF-A0A8T5T7N4-F1
#
_cell.length_a   1.000
_cell.length_b   1.000
_cell.length_c   1.000
_cell.angle_alpha   90.00
_cell.angle_beta   90.00
_cell.angle_gamma   90.00
#
_symmetry.space_group_name_H-M   'P 1'
#
loop_
_entity.id
_entity.type
_entity.pdbx_description
1 polymer ?
#
loop_
_entity_poly.entity_id
_entity_poly.type
_entity_poly.pdbx_seq_one_letter_code
_entity_poly.pdbx_strand_id
1 'polypeptide(L)'
;MSETQEADKGMRVMAVVGGFVAIIEAVMQFMDAGIMPYGFGIIGAVFSLIFAIVAIALGIKPLNYTPFILALVGILLIVFASLIGGVFILLATFIGFLS
;
A
#
# COMPACT_ATOMS: atom_id res chain seq x y z
N MET A 1 26.26 7.63 -0.19
CA MET A 1 25.57 6.41 0.27
C MET A 1 25.48 5.48 -0.92
N SER A 2 25.54 4.16 -0.76
CA SER A 2 25.41 3.27 -1.93
C SER A 2 23.98 3.37 -2.48
N GLU A 3 23.81 3.31 -3.81
CA GLU A 3 22.50 3.43 -4.47
C GLU A 3 21.45 2.44 -3.91
N THR A 4 21.91 1.25 -3.50
CA THR A 4 21.12 0.22 -2.83
C THR A 4 20.51 0.68 -1.49
N GLN A 5 21.22 1.51 -0.72
CA GLN A 5 20.71 2.06 0.54
C GLN A 5 19.66 3.16 0.32
N GLU A 6 19.76 3.91 -0.78
CA GLU A 6 18.80 4.96 -1.12
C GLU A 6 17.50 4.38 -1.67
N ALA A 7 17.60 3.34 -2.52
CA ALA A 7 16.45 2.62 -3.03
C ALA A 7 15.66 1.91 -1.91
N ASP A 8 16.33 1.25 -0.96
CA ASP A 8 15.67 0.60 0.18
C ASP A 8 14.94 1.64 1.06
N LYS A 9 15.52 2.83 1.24
CA LYS A 9 14.86 3.94 1.95
C LYS A 9 13.65 4.47 1.18
N GLY A 10 13.75 4.56 -0.15
CA GLY A 10 12.67 4.97 -1.05
C GLY A 10 11.48 4.03 -0.99
N MET A 11 11.71 2.71 -1.07
CA MET A 11 10.65 1.69 -0.90
C MET A 11 9.92 1.89 0.42
N ARG A 12 10.66 2.03 1.52
CA ARG A 12 10.08 2.13 2.87
C ARG A 12 9.18 3.36 3.02
N VAL A 13 9.64 4.51 2.54
CA VAL A 13 8.85 5.75 2.57
C VAL A 13 7.59 5.59 1.73
N MET A 14 7.71 5.07 0.50
CA MET A 14 6.57 4.90 -0.39
C MET A 14 5.54 3.90 0.16
N ALA A 15 5.97 2.82 0.80
CA ALA A 15 5.08 1.84 1.42
C ALA A 15 4.29 2.46 2.60
N VAL A 16 4.96 3.27 3.44
CA VAL A 16 4.30 3.96 4.55
C VAL A 16 3.32 5.02 4.04
N VAL A 17 3.73 5.86 3.09
CA VAL A 17 2.86 6.89 2.50
C VAL A 17 1.66 6.25 1.81
N GLY A 18 1.88 5.21 0.99
CA GLY A 18 0.82 4.47 0.32
C GLY A 18 -0.16 3.83 1.30
N GLY A 19 0.34 3.27 2.40
CA GLY A 19 -0.52 2.74 3.46
C GLY A 19 -1.38 3.82 4.14
N PHE A 20 -0.84 5.00 4.43
CA PHE A 20 -1.65 6.10 4.97
C PHE A 20 -2.71 6.59 3.98
N VAL A 21 -2.37 6.68 2.69
CA VAL A 21 -3.35 7.02 1.64
C VAL A 21 -4.46 5.96 1.56
N ALA A 22 -4.12 4.67 1.65
CA ALA A 22 -5.10 3.60 1.66
C ALA A 22 -6.04 3.67 2.89
N ILE A 23 -5.54 4.08 4.06
CA ILE A 23 -6.39 4.35 5.24
C ILE A 23 -7.37 5.50 4.97
N ILE A 24 -6.90 6.59 4.36
CA ILE A 24 -7.76 7.73 4.02
C ILE A 24 -8.86 7.28 3.04
N GLU A 25 -8.51 6.53 1.99
CA GLU A 25 -9.49 5.99 1.05
C GLU A 25 -10.48 5.03 1.72
N ALA A 26 -10.03 4.22 2.69
CA ALA A 26 -10.91 3.36 3.48
C ALA A 26 -11.92 4.16 4.31
N VAL A 27 -11.48 5.25 4.96
CA VAL A 27 -12.36 6.16 5.72
C VAL A 27 -13.38 6.82 4.79
N MET A 28 -12.95 7.27 3.61
CA MET A 28 -13.84 7.84 2.60
C MET A 28 -14.91 6.83 2.14
N GLN A 29 -14.56 5.56 1.99
CA GLN A 29 -15.53 4.49 1.69
C GLN A 29 -16.56 4.30 2.81
N PHE A 30 -16.15 4.35 4.08
CA PHE A 30 -17.12 4.27 5.20
C PHE A 30 -18.12 5.43 5.21
N MET A 31 -17.76 6.57 4.63
CA MET A 31 -18.60 7.76 4.49
C MET A 31 -19.39 7.80 3.18
N ASP A 32 -19.34 6.73 2.37
CA ASP A 32 -19.93 6.65 1.02
C ASP A 32 -19.41 7.76 0.06
N ALA A 33 -18.21 8.27 0.36
CA ALA A 33 -17.51 9.33 -0.37
C ALA A 33 -16.25 8.79 -1.08
N GLY A 34 -16.18 7.47 -1.31
CA GLY A 34 -15.04 6.82 -1.95
C GLY A 34 -14.81 7.32 -3.38
N ILE A 35 -13.54 7.48 -3.75
CA ILE A 35 -13.11 7.97 -5.09
C ILE A 35 -13.53 6.99 -6.20
N MET A 36 -13.65 5.70 -5.87
CA MET A 36 -14.20 4.69 -6.77
C MET A 36 -15.37 3.95 -6.10
N PRO A 37 -16.44 3.62 -6.85
CA PRO A 37 -17.54 2.79 -6.37
C PRO A 37 -17.08 1.33 -6.38
N TYR A 38 -16.13 1.00 -5.50
CA TYR A 38 -15.72 -0.38 -5.30
C TYR A 38 -16.93 -1.15 -4.77
N GLY A 39 -17.46 -2.06 -5.59
CA GLY A 39 -18.71 -2.79 -5.31
C GLY A 39 -18.71 -3.66 -4.05
N PHE A 40 -17.60 -3.68 -3.30
CA PHE A 40 -17.43 -4.41 -2.04
C PHE A 40 -17.85 -3.61 -0.81
N GLY A 41 -18.14 -2.30 -0.94
CA GLY A 41 -18.64 -1.45 0.16
C GLY A 41 -17.81 -1.56 1.45
N ILE A 42 -18.47 -1.80 2.58
CA ILE A 42 -17.84 -1.94 3.91
C ILE A 42 -16.76 -3.03 3.93
N ILE A 43 -16.96 -4.13 3.21
CA ILE A 43 -16.01 -5.24 3.18
C ILE A 43 -14.69 -4.78 2.52
N GLY A 44 -14.80 -4.03 1.42
CA GLY A 44 -13.64 -3.40 0.76
C GLY A 44 -12.88 -2.47 1.71
N ALA A 45 -13.61 -1.64 2.48
CA ALA A 45 -13.01 -0.72 3.44
C ALA A 45 -12.25 -1.44 4.57
N VAL A 46 -12.79 -2.55 5.10
CA VAL A 46 -12.10 -3.37 6.11
C VAL A 46 -10.83 -4.01 5.55
N PHE A 47 -10.89 -4.58 4.34
CA PHE A 47 -9.70 -5.12 3.70
C PHE A 47 -8.65 -4.04 3.42
N SER A 48 -9.09 -2.85 2.99
CA SER A 48 -8.21 -1.69 2.79
C SER A 48 -7.39 -1.38 4.04
N LEU A 49 -8.05 -1.32 5.20
CA LEU A 49 -7.41 -1.08 6.49
C LEU A 49 -6.38 -2.16 6.84
N ILE A 50 -6.74 -3.44 6.67
CA ILE A 50 -5.83 -4.56 6.96
C ILE A 50 -4.58 -4.46 6.08
N PHE A 51 -4.78 -4.31 4.78
CA PHE A 51 -3.68 -4.22 3.81
C PHE A 51 -2.81 -2.98 4.01
N ALA A 52 -3.42 -1.85 4.36
CA ALA A 52 -2.69 -0.63 4.68
C ALA A 52 -1.79 -0.80 5.91
N ILE A 53 -2.30 -1.43 6.99
CA ILE A 53 -1.50 -1.72 8.19
C ILE A 53 -0.32 -2.63 7.84
N VAL A 54 -0.54 -3.66 7.03
CA VAL A 54 0.53 -4.55 6.56
C VAL A 54 1.59 -3.77 5.76
N ALA A 55 1.18 -2.91 4.84
CA ALA A 55 2.10 -2.09 4.05
C ALA A 55 2.94 -1.14 4.93
N ILE A 56 2.31 -0.48 5.91
CA ILE A 56 3.00 0.40 6.87
C ILE A 56 3.99 -0.40 7.71
N ALA A 57 3.57 -1.55 8.25
CA ALA A 57 4.42 -2.41 9.07
C ALA A 57 5.67 -2.85 8.30
N LEU A 58 5.51 -3.24 7.04
CA LEU A 58 6.61 -3.62 6.15
C LEU A 58 7.51 -2.45 5.77
N GLY A 59 6.95 -1.24 5.57
CA GLY A 59 7.75 -0.03 5.35
C GLY A 59 8.57 0.37 6.58
N ILE A 60 8.01 0.24 7.78
CA ILE A 60 8.72 0.53 9.04
C ILE A 60 9.81 -0.52 9.29
N LYS A 61 9.51 -1.81 9.14
CA LYS A 61 10.45 -2.90 9.37
C LYS A 61 10.40 -3.90 8.20
N PRO A 62 11.21 -3.68 7.15
CA PRO A 62 11.24 -4.57 6.02
C PRO A 62 11.83 -5.93 6.41
N LEU A 63 11.21 -6.97 5.87
CA LEU A 63 11.66 -8.36 5.82
C LEU A 63 12.32 -8.66 4.46
N ASN A 64 13.01 -9.79 4.33
CA ASN A 64 13.66 -10.22 3.08
C ASN A 64 12.71 -10.31 1.88
N TYR A 65 11.43 -10.63 2.11
CA TYR A 65 10.42 -10.78 1.05
C TYR A 65 9.49 -9.56 0.92
N THR A 66 9.86 -8.41 1.50
CA THR A 66 9.03 -7.21 1.52
C THR A 66 8.55 -6.77 0.15
N PRO A 67 9.42 -6.65 -0.89
CA PRO A 67 8.95 -6.19 -2.20
C PRO A 67 7.86 -7.09 -2.78
N PHE A 68 8.00 -8.41 -2.64
CA PHE A 68 7.02 -9.39 -3.10
C PHE A 68 5.69 -9.28 -2.33
N ILE A 69 5.75 -9.14 -0.99
CA ILE A 69 4.54 -8.98 -0.18
C ILE A 69 3.83 -7.66 -0.52
N LEU A 70 4.57 -6.56 -0.66
CA LEU A 70 4.03 -5.28 -1.10
C LEU A 70 3.40 -5.38 -2.49
N ALA A 71 3.95 -6.21 -3.40
CA ALA A 71 3.39 -6.42 -4.73
C ALA A 71 1.97 -7.00 -4.63
N LEU A 72 1.84 -8.06 -3.84
CA LEU A 72 0.59 -8.76 -3.62
C LEU A 72 -0.42 -7.85 -2.90
N VAL A 73 0.02 -7.13 -1.87
CA VAL A 73 -0.80 -6.16 -1.13
C VAL A 73 -1.28 -5.02 -2.04
N GLY A 74 -0.41 -4.46 -2.87
CA GLY A 74 -0.75 -3.39 -3.79
C GLY A 74 -1.79 -3.82 -4.84
N ILE A 75 -1.61 -5.01 -5.45
CA ILE A 75 -2.59 -5.56 -6.39
C ILE A 75 -3.95 -5.77 -5.70
N LEU A 76 -3.96 -6.41 -4.52
CA LEU A 76 -5.20 -6.65 -3.78
C LEU A 76 -5.89 -5.35 -3.37
N LEU A 77 -5.14 -4.33 -2.96
CA LEU A 77 -5.69 -3.00 -2.67
C LEU A 77 -6.38 -2.41 -3.89
N ILE A 78 -5.71 -2.38 -5.05
CA ILE A 78 -6.29 -1.80 -6.26
C ILE A 78 -7.57 -2.52 -6.68
N VAL A 79 -7.59 -3.85 -6.61
CA VAL A 79 -8.73 -4.66 -7.07
C VAL A 79 -9.93 -4.52 -6.13
N PHE A 80 -9.71 -4.46 -4.82
CA PHE A 80 -10.78 -4.61 -3.85
C PHE A 80 -11.14 -3.35 -3.05
N ALA A 81 -10.26 -2.34 -2.99
CA ALA A 81 -10.29 -1.39 -1.89
C ALA A 81 -9.85 0.05 -2.20
N SER A 82 -8.60 0.26 -2.64
CA SER A 82 -7.93 1.57 -2.67
C SER A 82 -7.05 1.67 -3.91
N LEU A 83 -7.35 2.65 -4.78
CA LEU A 83 -6.61 2.86 -6.01
C LEU A 83 -5.29 3.55 -5.70
N ILE A 84 -5.38 4.73 -5.08
CA ILE A 84 -4.23 5.61 -4.96
C ILE A 84 -3.23 4.99 -4.00
N GLY A 85 -3.69 4.54 -2.83
CA GLY A 85 -2.85 3.83 -1.87
C GLY A 85 -2.20 2.58 -2.47
N GLY A 86 -2.99 1.78 -3.20
CA GLY A 86 -2.49 0.60 -3.91
C GLY A 86 -1.41 0.91 -4.96
N VAL A 87 -1.57 1.98 -5.74
CA VAL A 87 -0.57 2.44 -6.73
C VAL A 87 0.73 2.85 -6.05
N PHE A 88 0.67 3.62 -4.95
CA PHE A 88 1.87 3.98 -4.18
C PHE A 88 2.61 2.74 -3.65
N ILE A 89 1.87 1.74 -3.17
CA ILE A 89 2.44 0.48 -2.70
C ILE A 89 3.08 -0.32 -3.85
N LEU A 90 2.49 -0.33 -5.05
CA LEU A 90 3.12 -0.94 -6.22
C LEU A 90 4.39 -0.20 -6.64
N LEU A 91 4.41 1.13 -6.58
CA LEU A 91 5.63 1.90 -6.81
C LEU A 91 6.71 1.54 -5.77
N ALA A 92 6.33 1.39 -4.51
CA ALA A 92 7.24 0.91 -3.47
C ALA A 92 7.82 -0.47 -3.81
N THR A 93 7.01 -1.39 -4.32
CA THR A 93 7.46 -2.70 -4.80
C THR A 93 8.48 -2.58 -5.92
N PHE A 94 8.22 -1.77 -6.95
CA PHE A 94 9.16 -1.59 -8.06
C PHE A 94 10.51 -1.08 -7.56
N ILE A 95 10.51 -0.11 -6.64
CA ILE A 95 11.73 0.40 -6.02
C ILE A 95 12.44 -0.71 -5.23
N GLY A 96 11.70 -1.48 -4.43
CA GLY A 96 12.27 -2.56 -3.62
C GLY A 96 12.82 -3.75 -4.41
N PHE A 97 12.33 -3.99 -5.63
CA PHE A 97 12.93 -5.00 -6.51
C PHE A 97 14.20 -4.52 -7.21
N LEU A 98 14.42 -3.20 -7.28
CA LEU A 98 15.59 -2.58 -7.89
C LEU A 98 16.70 -2.28 -6.85
N SER A 99 16.42 -2.39 -5.55
CA SER A 99 17.35 -2.17 -4.43
C SER A 99 18.13 -3.43 -4.06
#